data_AF-A0A9P5VKZ5-F1
#
_entry.id   AF-A0A9P5VKZ5-F1
#
_cell.length_a   1.000
_cell.length_b   1.000
_cell.length_c   1.000
_cell.angle_alpha   90.00
_cell.angle_beta   90.00
_cell.angle_gamma   90.00
#
_symmetry.space_group_name_H-M   'P 1'
#
loop_
_entity.id
_entity.type
_entity.pdbx_description
1 polymer ?
#
loop_
_entity_poly.entity_id
_entity_poly.type
_entity_poly.pdbx_seq_one_letter_code
_entity_poly.pdbx_strand_id
1 'polypeptide(L)'
;MATGGNVGWDDEIVLRKRSDHAKVTRTASDINAARRAGAVVSTERKVVTNAGHVGEDFRRIAKLAESEEIVAPKAVSLDVGKAIAKARIEKKLNQKELGVLVNEKQTVINDYEAGRAVPNQQILGKLERSLGVKLRGKDIGSPLTFGKNRARQGLPLRGRPQRRPPCRCPISTERKVAESPEIIAPKTVTADVGKIMAKARIEKKITQKELSAVMHEKPSVINDYEAGRAVPNQQVLDKIERALGVRLRGKDIGSPLTFGKNKVS
;
A
#
# COMPACT_ATOMS: atom_id res chain seq x y z
N MET A 1 -61.86 -0.81 -8.82
CA MET A 1 -61.85 0.03 -10.03
C MET A 1 -60.46 0.65 -10.17
N ALA A 2 -59.63 0.12 -11.07
CA ALA A 2 -58.34 0.70 -11.41
C ALA A 2 -58.40 1.07 -12.90
N THR A 3 -58.49 2.37 -13.20
CA THR A 3 -58.55 2.90 -14.55
C THR A 3 -57.14 2.87 -15.14
N GLY A 4 -56.86 1.84 -15.95
CA GLY A 4 -55.68 1.80 -16.81
C GLY A 4 -55.81 2.88 -17.88
N GLY A 5 -55.07 3.98 -17.72
CA GLY A 5 -54.97 5.04 -18.72
C GLY A 5 -54.35 4.50 -20.01
N ASN A 6 -55.17 4.42 -21.04
CA ASN A 6 -54.77 4.12 -22.41
C ASN A 6 -54.10 5.38 -22.98
N VAL A 7 -52.78 5.38 -23.12
CA VAL A 7 -52.03 6.46 -23.78
C VAL A 7 -52.32 6.39 -25.29
N GLY A 8 -52.97 7.43 -25.82
CA GLY A 8 -53.40 7.52 -27.21
C GLY A 8 -52.24 7.77 -28.16
N TRP A 9 -52.37 7.30 -29.40
CA TRP A 9 -51.32 7.38 -30.43
C TRP A 9 -51.01 8.81 -30.91
N ASP A 10 -51.77 9.81 -30.45
CA ASP A 10 -51.64 11.24 -30.80
C ASP A 10 -51.07 12.12 -29.67
N ASP A 11 -50.69 11.55 -28.52
CA ASP A 11 -50.03 12.32 -27.44
C ASP A 11 -48.54 12.51 -27.75
N GLU A 12 -48.09 13.76 -27.95
CA GLU A 12 -46.68 14.10 -28.21
C GLU A 12 -45.79 13.61 -27.05
N ILE A 13 -44.99 12.57 -27.31
CA ILE A 13 -44.06 12.01 -26.32
C ILE A 13 -42.89 13.00 -26.14
N VAL A 14 -43.05 13.94 -25.21
CA VAL A 14 -42.00 14.89 -24.83
C VAL A 14 -40.87 14.14 -24.11
N LEU A 15 -39.83 13.76 -24.85
CA LEU A 15 -38.63 13.14 -24.32
C LEU A 15 -37.76 14.18 -23.59
N ARG A 16 -38.09 14.50 -22.33
CA ARG A 16 -37.24 15.40 -21.53
C ARG A 16 -35.89 14.74 -21.25
N LYS A 17 -34.81 15.44 -21.60
CA LYS A 17 -33.45 15.08 -21.18
C LYS A 17 -33.40 15.12 -19.64
N ARG A 18 -33.07 14.00 -19.00
CA ARG A 18 -32.88 13.97 -17.54
C ARG A 18 -31.79 14.96 -17.15
N SER A 19 -32.04 15.74 -16.11
CA SER A 19 -31.04 16.65 -15.53
C SER A 19 -29.82 15.84 -15.08
N ASP A 20 -28.63 16.31 -15.45
CA ASP A 20 -27.38 15.70 -15.02
C ASP A 20 -27.24 15.86 -13.49
N HIS A 21 -27.18 14.75 -12.76
CA HIS A 21 -26.93 14.75 -11.32
C HIS A 21 -25.43 14.64 -11.06
N ALA A 22 -24.95 15.28 -9.99
CA ALA A 22 -23.55 15.19 -9.58
C ALA A 22 -23.15 13.72 -9.35
N LYS A 23 -22.27 13.20 -10.20
CA LYS A 23 -21.79 11.81 -10.13
C LYS A 23 -20.44 11.77 -9.44
N VAL A 24 -20.37 11.13 -8.28
CA VAL A 24 -19.10 10.90 -7.58
C VAL A 24 -18.33 9.77 -8.28
N THR A 25 -17.41 10.14 -9.16
CA THR A 25 -16.56 9.20 -9.90
C THR A 25 -15.31 8.86 -9.10
N ARG A 26 -15.05 7.56 -8.90
CA ARG A 26 -13.87 7.07 -8.15
C ARG A 26 -12.73 6.57 -9.02
N THR A 27 -12.98 6.27 -10.29
CA THR A 27 -11.97 5.67 -11.18
C THR A 27 -11.16 6.73 -11.92
N ALA A 28 -9.87 6.45 -12.16
CA ALA A 28 -9.00 7.36 -12.91
C ALA A 28 -9.51 7.61 -14.34
N SER A 29 -10.12 6.61 -14.97
CA SER A 29 -10.72 6.74 -16.29
C SER A 29 -11.85 7.77 -16.31
N ASP A 30 -12.74 7.72 -15.31
CA ASP A 30 -13.88 8.64 -15.22
C ASP A 30 -13.42 10.07 -14.91
N ILE A 31 -12.43 10.24 -14.02
CA ILE A 31 -11.84 11.56 -13.70
C ILE A 31 -11.16 12.17 -14.93
N ASN A 32 -10.42 11.36 -15.70
CA ASN A 32 -9.78 11.82 -16.93
C ASN A 32 -10.81 12.17 -18.02
N ALA A 33 -11.93 11.44 -18.09
CA ALA A 33 -13.02 11.78 -19.00
C ALA A 33 -13.69 13.11 -18.60
N ALA A 34 -13.92 13.33 -17.31
CA ALA A 34 -14.45 14.59 -16.78
C ALA A 34 -13.50 15.77 -17.07
N ARG A 35 -12.19 15.58 -16.89
CA ARG A 35 -11.17 16.60 -17.21
C ARG A 35 -11.15 16.95 -18.70
N ARG A 36 -11.32 15.96 -19.59
CA ARG A 36 -11.40 16.19 -21.05
C ARG A 36 -12.70 16.88 -21.46
N ALA A 37 -13.80 16.59 -20.76
CA ALA A 37 -15.10 17.21 -21.00
C ALA A 37 -15.21 18.63 -20.40
N GLY A 38 -14.15 19.14 -19.76
CA GLY A 38 -14.16 20.46 -19.13
C GLY A 38 -15.04 20.56 -17.87
N ALA A 39 -15.42 19.43 -17.27
CA ALA A 39 -16.19 19.43 -16.04
C ALA A 39 -15.31 19.84 -14.85
N VAL A 40 -15.89 20.59 -13.90
CA VAL A 40 -15.20 21.05 -12.69
C VAL A 40 -14.84 19.84 -11.81
N VAL A 41 -13.54 19.60 -11.62
CA VAL A 41 -13.01 18.53 -10.76
C VAL A 41 -12.48 19.16 -9.48
N SER A 42 -13.18 18.98 -8.36
CA SER A 42 -12.65 19.35 -7.03
C SER A 42 -11.57 18.36 -6.61
N THR A 43 -10.39 18.86 -6.25
CA THR A 43 -9.29 18.05 -5.70
C THR A 43 -9.06 18.45 -4.24
N GLU A 44 -9.46 17.57 -3.33
CA GLU A 44 -9.27 17.75 -1.89
C GLU A 44 -8.16 16.81 -1.38
N ARG A 45 -7.36 17.30 -0.42
CA ARG A 45 -6.37 16.48 0.29
C ARG A 45 -7.11 15.48 1.18
N LYS A 46 -6.83 14.18 1.01
CA LYS A 46 -7.41 13.14 1.87
C LYS A 46 -6.78 13.18 3.26
N VAL A 47 -7.60 12.96 4.28
CA VAL A 47 -7.22 12.96 5.71
C VAL A 47 -6.32 11.77 6.09
N VAL A 48 -6.28 10.71 5.28
CA VAL A 48 -5.41 9.56 5.51
C VAL A 48 -4.03 9.83 4.94
N THR A 49 -3.07 10.11 5.82
CA THR A 49 -1.73 10.65 5.50
C THR A 49 -0.70 9.59 5.11
N ASN A 50 -0.94 8.29 5.33
CA ASN A 50 0.04 7.25 5.04
C ASN A 50 -0.61 5.98 4.43
N ALA A 51 0.01 5.41 3.40
CA ALA A 51 -0.51 4.26 2.66
C ALA A 51 -0.57 2.96 3.49
N GLY A 52 0.20 2.87 4.58
CA GLY A 52 0.29 1.70 5.44
C GLY A 52 -0.83 1.54 6.48
N HIS A 53 -1.57 2.62 6.77
CA HIS A 53 -2.66 2.58 7.75
C HIS A 53 -4.01 2.72 7.05
N VAL A 54 -4.90 1.77 7.33
CA VAL A 54 -6.32 1.96 6.99
C VAL A 54 -6.81 3.07 7.90
N GLY A 55 -7.19 4.19 7.30
CA GLY A 55 -7.78 5.31 8.04
C GLY A 55 -8.96 4.84 8.87
N GLU A 56 -9.17 5.49 10.00
CA GLU A 56 -10.31 5.20 10.87
C GLU A 56 -11.63 5.36 10.11
N ASP A 57 -12.61 4.52 10.44
CA ASP A 57 -13.95 4.64 9.86
C ASP A 57 -14.67 5.85 10.49
N PHE A 58 -14.30 7.07 10.05
CA PHE A 58 -14.83 8.34 10.57
C PHE A 58 -16.36 8.38 10.61
N ARG A 59 -17.03 7.71 9.66
CA ARG A 59 -18.49 7.58 9.64
C ARG A 59 -19.04 6.75 10.80
N ARG A 60 -18.35 5.66 11.17
CA ARG A 60 -18.75 4.83 12.30
C ARG A 60 -18.47 5.56 13.61
N ILE A 61 -17.32 6.21 13.73
CA ILE A 61 -16.97 7.00 14.92
C ILE A 61 -17.98 8.14 15.12
N ALA A 62 -18.31 8.89 14.06
CA ALA A 62 -19.33 9.95 14.15
C ALA A 62 -20.70 9.41 14.58
N LYS A 63 -21.12 8.25 14.04
CA LYS A 63 -22.38 7.62 14.45
C LYS A 63 -22.34 7.11 15.89
N LEU A 64 -21.21 6.56 16.33
CA LEU A 64 -21.04 6.11 17.72
C LEU A 64 -21.01 7.29 18.69
N ALA A 65 -20.47 8.44 18.29
CA ALA A 65 -20.49 9.66 19.11
C ALA A 65 -21.90 10.27 19.26
N GLU A 66 -22.80 9.99 18.31
CA GLU A 66 -24.20 10.42 18.35
C GLU A 66 -25.09 9.50 19.20
N SER A 67 -24.72 8.22 19.36
CA SER A 67 -25.47 7.23 20.14
C SER A 67 -24.84 7.00 21.52
N GLU A 68 -25.57 7.26 22.60
CA GLU A 68 -25.11 6.98 23.98
C GLU A 68 -25.27 5.50 24.40
N GLU A 69 -25.84 4.64 23.54
CA GLU A 69 -25.98 3.21 23.79
C GLU A 69 -24.65 2.46 23.58
N ILE A 70 -24.21 1.71 24.60
CA ILE A 70 -22.97 0.93 24.57
C ILE A 70 -23.17 -0.32 23.70
N VAL A 71 -22.99 -0.19 22.38
CA VAL A 71 -23.08 -1.31 21.45
C VAL A 71 -21.76 -2.08 21.43
N ALA A 72 -21.75 -3.29 21.99
CA ALA A 72 -20.58 -4.17 21.91
C ALA A 72 -20.21 -4.48 20.44
N PRO A 73 -18.91 -4.47 20.07
CA PRO A 73 -18.49 -4.77 18.72
C PRO A 73 -18.87 -6.22 18.35
N LYS A 74 -19.46 -6.38 17.16
CA LYS A 74 -19.89 -7.69 16.66
C LYS A 74 -18.68 -8.58 16.45
N ALA A 75 -18.70 -9.78 17.03
CA ALA A 75 -17.67 -10.80 16.81
C ALA A 75 -17.84 -11.52 15.46
N VAL A 76 -16.81 -12.25 15.04
CA VAL A 76 -16.84 -13.10 13.85
C VAL A 76 -17.80 -14.28 14.05
N SER A 77 -18.53 -14.69 13.01
CA SER A 77 -19.41 -15.86 13.10
C SER A 77 -18.60 -17.17 13.24
N LEU A 78 -19.16 -18.12 13.98
CA LEU A 78 -18.51 -19.41 14.25
C LEU A 78 -18.27 -20.23 12.97
N ASP A 79 -19.08 -20.01 11.93
CA ASP A 79 -18.93 -20.67 10.63
C ASP A 79 -17.63 -20.29 9.93
N VAL A 80 -17.19 -19.04 10.06
CA VAL A 80 -15.90 -18.58 9.54
C VAL A 80 -14.75 -19.27 10.28
N GLY A 81 -14.85 -19.39 11.61
CA GLY A 81 -13.87 -20.10 12.43
C GLY A 81 -13.73 -21.58 12.03
N LYS A 82 -14.86 -22.27 11.84
CA LYS A 82 -14.90 -23.66 11.35
C LYS A 82 -14.29 -23.79 9.96
N ALA A 83 -14.57 -22.85 9.04
CA ALA A 83 -14.01 -22.86 7.69
C ALA A 83 -12.48 -22.69 7.69
N ILE A 84 -11.95 -21.81 8.55
CA ILE A 84 -10.50 -21.61 8.74
C ILE A 84 -9.84 -22.90 9.24
N ALA A 85 -10.42 -23.52 10.28
CA ALA A 85 -9.87 -24.73 10.87
C ALA A 85 -9.85 -25.91 9.86
N LYS A 86 -10.92 -26.08 9.08
CA LYS A 86 -10.97 -27.09 8.00
C LYS A 86 -9.89 -26.86 6.94
N ALA A 87 -9.80 -25.63 6.41
CA ALA A 87 -8.81 -25.29 5.40
C ALA A 87 -7.37 -25.45 5.91
N ARG A 88 -7.14 -25.22 7.20
CA ARG A 88 -5.84 -25.44 7.85
C ARG A 88 -5.46 -26.92 7.88
N ILE A 89 -6.41 -27.79 8.26
CA ILE A 89 -6.21 -29.25 8.30
C ILE A 89 -5.95 -29.79 6.89
N GLU A 90 -6.72 -29.35 5.90
CA GLU A 90 -6.54 -29.74 4.49
C GLU A 90 -5.14 -29.37 3.97
N LYS A 91 -4.62 -28.21 4.37
CA LYS A 91 -3.27 -27.76 4.02
C LYS A 91 -2.16 -28.25 4.96
N LYS A 92 -2.49 -29.04 5.97
CA LYS A 92 -1.55 -29.58 6.98
C LYS A 92 -0.70 -28.51 7.67
N LEU A 93 -1.27 -27.33 7.91
CA LEU A 93 -0.58 -26.22 8.58
C LEU A 93 -0.86 -26.21 10.09
N ASN A 94 0.11 -25.82 10.89
CA ASN A 94 -0.13 -25.47 12.29
C ASN A 94 -0.61 -24.00 12.42
N GLN A 95 -1.29 -23.63 13.52
CA GLN A 95 -1.67 -22.25 13.81
C GLN A 95 -0.46 -21.30 13.81
N LYS A 96 0.68 -21.78 14.35
CA LYS A 96 1.95 -21.04 14.36
C LYS A 96 2.45 -20.76 12.94
N GLU A 97 2.43 -21.78 12.09
CA GLU A 97 2.89 -21.69 10.70
C GLU A 97 1.98 -20.80 9.86
N LEU A 98 0.66 -20.92 10.04
CA LEU A 98 -0.31 -20.02 9.43
C LEU A 98 -0.09 -18.57 9.88
N GLY A 99 0.25 -18.36 11.16
CA GLY A 99 0.62 -17.06 11.71
C GLY A 99 1.83 -16.44 11.01
N VAL A 100 2.90 -17.23 10.85
CA VAL A 100 4.10 -16.79 10.13
C VAL A 100 3.77 -16.46 8.67
N LEU A 101 2.98 -17.29 7.97
CA LEU A 101 2.59 -17.04 6.58
C LEU A 101 1.75 -15.76 6.40
N VAL A 102 0.85 -15.49 7.35
CA VAL A 102 -0.06 -14.34 7.32
C VAL A 102 0.59 -13.09 7.96
N ASN A 103 1.78 -13.23 8.56
CA ASN A 103 2.48 -12.24 9.37
C ASN A 103 1.60 -11.72 10.53
N GLU A 104 0.95 -12.63 11.25
CA GLU A 104 0.12 -12.34 12.42
C GLU A 104 0.48 -13.28 13.57
N LYS A 105 0.16 -12.88 14.80
CA LYS A 105 0.43 -13.71 15.99
C LYS A 105 -0.47 -14.94 16.03
N GLN A 106 0.03 -16.04 16.59
CA GLN A 106 -0.76 -17.28 16.78
C GLN A 106 -2.04 -17.02 17.60
N THR A 107 -1.97 -16.16 18.61
CA THR A 107 -3.10 -15.82 19.48
C THR A 107 -4.27 -15.24 18.68
N VAL A 108 -3.98 -14.36 17.72
CA VAL A 108 -4.98 -13.74 16.84
C VAL A 108 -5.70 -14.81 16.02
N ILE A 109 -4.98 -15.75 15.41
CA ILE A 109 -5.57 -16.85 14.64
C ILE A 109 -6.48 -17.72 15.51
N ASN A 110 -6.04 -18.04 16.72
CA ASN A 110 -6.83 -18.81 17.67
C ASN A 110 -8.15 -18.10 18.02
N ASP A 111 -8.14 -16.78 18.18
CA ASP A 111 -9.35 -16.00 18.45
C ASP A 111 -10.31 -15.92 17.25
N TYR A 112 -9.78 -15.96 16.02
CA TYR A 112 -10.60 -16.09 14.80
C TYR A 112 -11.23 -17.47 14.66
N GLU A 113 -10.47 -18.54 14.93
CA GLU A 113 -11.00 -19.91 14.91
C GLU A 113 -12.06 -20.13 16.00
N ALA A 114 -11.89 -19.51 17.17
CA ALA A 114 -12.84 -19.52 18.27
C ALA A 114 -14.04 -18.57 18.08
N GLY A 115 -14.03 -17.71 17.05
CA GLY A 115 -15.10 -16.72 16.81
C GLY A 115 -15.19 -15.59 17.83
N ARG A 116 -14.14 -15.36 18.64
CA ARG A 116 -14.11 -14.26 19.64
C ARG A 116 -13.56 -12.96 19.07
N ALA A 117 -12.81 -13.02 17.98
CA ALA A 117 -12.17 -11.86 17.40
C ALA A 117 -13.17 -10.86 16.80
N VAL A 118 -12.82 -9.57 16.84
CA VAL A 118 -13.50 -8.52 16.07
C VAL A 118 -13.13 -8.67 14.59
N PRO A 119 -14.10 -8.71 13.65
CA PRO A 119 -13.83 -8.90 12.24
C PRO A 119 -12.94 -7.79 11.64
N ASN A 120 -11.66 -8.07 11.40
CA ASN A 120 -10.79 -7.20 10.61
C ASN A 120 -10.69 -7.72 9.17
N GLN A 121 -11.15 -6.91 8.21
CA GLN A 121 -11.19 -7.26 6.79
C GLN A 121 -9.81 -7.50 6.18
N GLN A 122 -8.75 -6.89 6.72
CA GLN A 122 -7.40 -7.10 6.24
C GLN A 122 -6.90 -8.50 6.60
N ILE A 123 -7.11 -8.91 7.86
CA ILE A 123 -6.69 -10.23 8.36
C ILE A 123 -7.46 -11.33 7.63
N LEU A 124 -8.79 -11.18 7.51
CA LEU A 124 -9.62 -12.10 6.73
C LEU A 124 -9.15 -12.19 5.28
N GLY A 125 -8.83 -11.06 4.63
CA GLY A 125 -8.31 -11.06 3.27
C GLY A 125 -6.94 -11.73 3.11
N LYS A 126 -6.06 -11.67 4.12
CA LYS A 126 -4.79 -12.41 4.11
C LYS A 126 -5.03 -13.92 4.29
N LEU A 127 -5.89 -14.31 5.25
CA LEU A 127 -6.27 -15.70 5.51
C LEU A 127 -6.90 -16.36 4.27
N GLU A 128 -7.79 -15.64 3.57
CA GLU A 128 -8.38 -16.11 2.31
C GLU A 128 -7.31 -16.45 1.27
N ARG A 129 -6.29 -15.60 1.10
CA ARG A 129 -5.21 -15.84 0.13
C ARG A 129 -4.32 -17.03 0.54
N SER A 130 -3.97 -17.12 1.82
CA SER A 130 -3.11 -18.21 2.32
C SER A 130 -3.84 -19.56 2.31
N LEU A 131 -5.13 -19.59 2.66
CA LEU A 131 -5.94 -20.80 2.74
C LEU A 131 -6.67 -21.13 1.43
N GLY A 132 -6.80 -20.19 0.49
CA GLY A 132 -7.49 -20.43 -0.78
C GLY A 132 -8.99 -20.69 -0.62
N VAL A 133 -9.59 -20.22 0.48
CA VAL A 133 -11.01 -20.38 0.82
C VAL A 133 -11.63 -19.00 1.04
N LYS A 134 -12.89 -18.82 0.66
CA LYS A 134 -13.66 -17.60 0.92
C LYS A 134 -14.14 -17.58 2.37
N LEU A 135 -13.79 -16.52 3.09
CA LEU A 135 -14.16 -16.31 4.49
C LEU A 135 -15.08 -15.10 4.67
N ARG A 136 -15.36 -14.38 3.58
CA ARG A 136 -16.23 -13.20 3.53
C ARG A 136 -17.38 -13.39 2.56
N GLY A 137 -18.51 -12.76 2.87
CA GLY A 137 -19.70 -12.75 2.01
C GLY A 137 -20.65 -13.93 2.26
N LYS A 138 -21.39 -14.33 1.24
CA LYS A 138 -22.48 -15.33 1.33
C LYS A 138 -21.99 -16.78 1.24
N ASP A 139 -20.95 -17.05 0.45
CA ASP A 139 -20.45 -18.40 0.20
C ASP A 139 -19.23 -18.74 1.07
N ILE A 140 -19.43 -18.80 2.39
CA ILE A 140 -18.36 -19.10 3.36
C ILE A 140 -17.90 -20.56 3.19
N GLY A 141 -16.59 -20.78 3.09
CA GLY A 141 -16.01 -22.13 2.94
C GLY A 141 -15.84 -22.59 1.50
N SER A 142 -16.31 -21.83 0.51
CA SER A 142 -16.09 -22.13 -0.91
C SER A 142 -14.64 -21.83 -1.35
N PRO A 143 -14.10 -22.53 -2.36
CA PRO A 143 -12.77 -22.25 -2.88
C PRO A 143 -12.68 -20.81 -3.41
N LEU A 144 -11.54 -20.17 -3.16
CA LEU A 144 -11.27 -18.79 -3.56
C LEU A 144 -10.99 -18.72 -5.06
N THR A 145 -12.01 -18.42 -5.85
CA THR A 145 -11.86 -18.18 -7.28
C THR A 145 -11.34 -16.77 -7.54
N PHE A 146 -10.05 -16.64 -7.82
CA PHE A 146 -9.46 -15.39 -8.29
C PHE A 146 -9.90 -15.13 -9.73
N GLY A 147 -10.94 -14.30 -9.90
CA GLY A 147 -11.08 -13.47 -11.11
C GLY A 147 -10.96 -14.15 -12.49
N LYS A 148 -11.45 -15.38 -12.68
CA LYS A 148 -11.88 -15.89 -13.98
C LYS A 148 -13.16 -16.70 -13.79
N ASN A 149 -14.28 -16.01 -13.54
CA ASN A 149 -15.64 -16.51 -13.81
C ASN A 149 -16.60 -15.31 -13.84
N ARG A 150 -16.50 -14.54 -14.93
CA ARG A 150 -17.63 -13.80 -15.52
C ARG A 150 -17.94 -14.41 -16.90
N ALA A 151 -17.80 -15.72 -17.01
CA ALA A 151 -18.31 -16.48 -18.14
C ALA A 151 -19.56 -17.23 -17.66
N ARG A 152 -20.70 -16.96 -18.30
CA ARG A 152 -21.91 -17.78 -18.31
C ARG A 152 -22.73 -17.85 -17.00
N GLN A 153 -23.42 -16.77 -16.67
CA GLN A 153 -24.85 -16.90 -16.38
C GLN A 153 -25.57 -15.85 -17.23
N GLY A 154 -26.44 -16.32 -18.12
CA GLY A 154 -26.99 -15.56 -19.23
C GLY A 154 -27.83 -14.37 -18.76
N LEU A 155 -27.40 -13.17 -19.13
CA LEU A 155 -28.31 -12.05 -19.31
C LEU A 155 -28.36 -11.72 -20.80
N PRO A 156 -29.56 -11.50 -21.38
CA PRO A 156 -29.68 -11.22 -22.80
C PRO A 156 -28.97 -9.90 -23.13
N LEU A 157 -28.09 -9.96 -24.12
CA LEU A 157 -27.39 -8.82 -24.69
C LEU A 157 -28.43 -7.87 -25.32
N ARG A 158 -28.92 -6.88 -24.56
CA ARG A 158 -29.57 -5.72 -25.19
C ARG A 158 -28.50 -4.99 -26.00
N GLY A 159 -28.77 -4.85 -27.30
CA GLY A 159 -27.82 -4.40 -28.31
C GLY A 159 -27.04 -3.15 -27.89
N ARG A 160 -25.71 -3.23 -27.99
CA ARG A 160 -24.86 -2.04 -27.94
C ARG A 160 -25.08 -1.28 -29.25
N PRO A 161 -25.47 0.01 -29.22
CA PRO A 161 -25.47 0.81 -30.44
C PRO A 161 -24.06 0.86 -31.00
N GLN A 162 -23.92 0.63 -32.31
CA GLN A 162 -22.64 0.64 -33.01
C GLN A 162 -21.93 1.97 -32.74
N ARG A 163 -20.68 1.88 -32.28
CA ARG A 163 -19.82 3.04 -32.07
C ARG A 163 -19.57 3.68 -33.43
N ARG A 164 -19.87 4.98 -33.55
CA ARG A 164 -19.45 5.78 -34.72
C ARG A 164 -17.92 5.70 -34.86
N PRO A 165 -17.40 5.71 -36.10
CA PRO A 165 -15.95 5.66 -36.33
C PRO A 165 -15.26 6.85 -35.66
N PRO A 166 -14.04 6.67 -35.11
CA PRO A 166 -13.32 7.77 -34.49
C PRO A 166 -13.00 8.82 -35.55
N CYS A 167 -13.37 10.07 -35.28
CA CYS A 167 -12.90 11.21 -36.07
C CYS A 167 -11.38 11.21 -36.08
N ARG A 168 -10.80 11.30 -37.28
CA ARG A 168 -9.36 11.30 -37.52
C ARG A 168 -8.80 12.66 -37.11
N CYS A 169 -8.40 12.81 -35.85
CA CYS A 169 -7.62 13.97 -35.41
C CYS A 169 -6.18 13.78 -35.90
N PRO A 170 -5.55 14.76 -36.55
CA PRO A 170 -4.13 14.68 -36.88
C PRO A 170 -3.31 14.62 -35.58
N ILE A 171 -2.50 13.57 -35.46
CA ILE A 171 -1.49 13.43 -34.41
C ILE A 171 -0.40 14.46 -34.73
N SER A 172 -0.51 15.66 -34.18
CA SER A 172 0.64 16.54 -34.03
C SER A 172 1.56 15.93 -32.99
N THR A 173 2.64 15.33 -33.48
CA THR A 173 3.76 14.84 -32.66
C THR A 173 4.47 16.02 -32.02
N GLU A 174 3.95 16.51 -30.90
CA GLU A 174 4.74 17.21 -29.90
C GLU A 174 4.75 16.35 -28.65
N ARG A 175 5.77 15.50 -28.55
CA ARG A 175 6.16 14.91 -27.27
C ARG A 175 6.69 16.06 -26.41
N LYS A 176 5.78 16.80 -25.77
CA LYS A 176 6.14 17.55 -24.58
C LYS A 176 6.48 16.49 -23.54
N VAL A 177 7.78 16.31 -23.32
CA VAL A 177 8.31 15.59 -22.17
C VAL A 177 7.70 16.27 -20.96
N ALA A 178 6.65 15.65 -20.42
CA ALA A 178 6.09 16.04 -19.13
C ALA A 178 7.17 15.69 -18.12
N GLU A 179 8.00 16.69 -17.82
CA GLU A 179 8.92 16.71 -16.70
C GLU A 179 8.10 16.36 -15.47
N SER A 180 8.22 15.09 -15.09
CA SER A 180 7.62 14.57 -13.88
C SER A 180 8.24 15.38 -12.74
N PRO A 181 7.48 15.73 -11.67
CA PRO A 181 8.05 16.46 -10.56
C PRO A 181 9.30 15.71 -10.10
N GLU A 182 10.47 16.35 -10.22
CA GLU A 182 11.74 15.76 -9.83
C GLU A 182 11.61 15.34 -8.37
N ILE A 183 11.40 14.04 -8.14
CA ILE A 183 11.56 13.46 -6.83
C ILE A 183 13.05 13.60 -6.57
N ILE A 184 13.42 14.60 -5.76
CA ILE A 184 14.80 14.86 -5.35
C ILE A 184 15.35 13.54 -4.81
N ALA A 185 16.20 12.87 -5.61
CA ALA A 185 16.82 11.64 -5.18
C ALA A 185 17.63 11.95 -3.91
N PRO A 186 17.50 11.14 -2.84
CA PRO A 186 18.23 11.40 -1.62
C PRO A 186 19.73 11.38 -1.96
N LYS A 187 20.45 12.42 -1.52
CA LYS A 187 21.90 12.53 -1.72
C LYS A 187 22.56 11.30 -1.08
N THR A 188 23.10 10.39 -1.88
CA THR A 188 23.83 9.21 -1.41
C THR A 188 25.27 9.59 -1.06
N VAL A 189 25.95 8.72 -0.30
CA VAL A 189 27.39 8.85 -0.04
C VAL A 189 28.14 8.81 -1.37
N THR A 190 29.10 9.71 -1.57
CA THR A 190 29.94 9.71 -2.78
C THR A 190 30.82 8.47 -2.80
N ALA A 191 31.01 7.87 -3.98
CA ALA A 191 31.78 6.62 -4.13
C ALA A 191 33.23 6.73 -3.60
N ASP A 192 33.78 7.94 -3.55
CA ASP A 192 35.12 8.21 -3.04
C ASP A 192 35.23 7.98 -1.53
N VAL A 193 34.20 8.34 -0.76
CA VAL A 193 34.16 8.09 0.70
C VAL A 193 34.14 6.59 0.98
N GLY A 194 33.39 5.81 0.19
CA GLY A 194 33.35 4.35 0.31
C GLY A 194 34.71 3.68 0.04
N LYS A 195 35.44 4.15 -0.99
CA LYS A 195 36.81 3.68 -1.28
C LYS A 195 37.78 3.99 -0.16
N ILE A 196 37.67 5.17 0.45
CA ILE A 196 38.53 5.59 1.56
C ILE A 196 38.26 4.73 2.80
N MET A 197 37.00 4.43 3.10
CA MET A 197 36.63 3.51 4.18
C MET A 197 37.21 2.11 3.97
N ALA A 198 37.12 1.57 2.76
CA ALA A 198 37.65 0.25 2.43
C ALA A 198 39.17 0.20 2.58
N LYS A 199 39.89 1.24 2.15
CA LYS A 199 41.35 1.36 2.33
C LYS A 199 41.74 1.39 3.80
N ALA A 200 41.08 2.24 4.60
CA ALA A 200 41.35 2.35 6.04
C ALA A 200 41.06 1.04 6.80
N ARG A 201 40.08 0.25 6.35
CA ARG A 201 39.79 -1.08 6.91
C ARG A 201 40.92 -2.07 6.64
N ILE A 202 41.46 -2.08 5.43
CA ILE A 202 42.60 -2.94 5.03
C ILE A 202 43.85 -2.55 5.82
N GLU A 203 44.12 -1.25 5.97
CA GLU A 203 45.27 -0.73 6.75
C GLU A 203 45.19 -1.13 8.22
N LYS A 204 43.99 -1.07 8.82
CA LYS A 204 43.77 -1.50 10.21
C LYS A 204 43.63 -3.02 10.37
N LYS A 205 43.59 -3.80 9.29
CA LYS A 205 43.40 -5.27 9.28
C LYS A 205 42.14 -5.74 10.02
N ILE A 206 41.08 -4.92 10.04
CA ILE A 206 39.81 -5.25 10.70
C ILE A 206 38.83 -5.80 9.67
N THR A 207 38.08 -6.86 9.99
CA THR A 207 37.02 -7.35 9.08
C THR A 207 35.76 -6.47 9.15
N GLN A 208 34.91 -6.50 8.12
CA GLN A 208 33.66 -5.73 8.11
C GLN A 208 32.76 -6.07 9.30
N LYS A 209 32.76 -7.34 9.70
CA LYS A 209 31.99 -7.85 10.84
C LYS A 209 32.54 -7.31 12.16
N GLU A 210 33.86 -7.25 12.31
CA GLU A 210 34.51 -6.68 13.49
C GLU A 210 34.28 -5.17 13.60
N LEU A 211 34.37 -4.43 12.50
CA LEU A 211 34.04 -3.00 12.48
C LEU A 211 32.58 -2.75 12.90
N SER A 212 31.66 -3.61 12.42
CA SER A 212 30.24 -3.55 12.80
C SER A 212 30.00 -3.80 14.29
N ALA A 213 30.78 -4.71 14.88
CA ALA A 213 30.71 -5.03 16.30
C ALA A 213 31.19 -3.87 17.18
N VAL A 214 32.30 -3.21 16.79
CA VAL A 214 32.84 -2.04 17.50
C VAL A 214 31.88 -0.84 17.43
N MET A 215 31.18 -0.67 16.31
CA MET A 215 30.26 0.45 16.11
C MET A 215 28.83 0.20 16.58
N HIS A 216 28.53 -1.04 16.99
CA HIS A 216 27.18 -1.53 17.31
C HIS A 216 26.17 -1.32 16.17
N GLU A 217 26.60 -1.57 14.93
CA GLU A 217 25.75 -1.48 13.74
C GLU A 217 25.71 -2.83 13.01
N LYS A 218 24.74 -3.01 12.10
CA LYS A 218 24.67 -4.23 11.29
C LYS A 218 25.76 -4.24 10.20
N PRO A 219 26.36 -5.40 9.87
CA PRO A 219 27.38 -5.49 8.81
C PRO A 219 26.85 -5.08 7.43
N SER A 220 25.53 -5.26 7.19
CA SER A 220 24.87 -4.78 5.96
C SER A 220 24.99 -3.27 5.77
N VAL A 221 24.95 -2.50 6.87
CA VAL A 221 25.03 -1.04 6.82
C VAL A 221 26.40 -0.64 6.27
N ILE A 222 27.49 -1.20 6.79
CA ILE A 222 28.85 -0.92 6.30
C ILE A 222 28.99 -1.28 4.82
N ASN A 223 28.36 -2.36 4.37
CA ASN A 223 28.42 -2.77 2.97
C ASN A 223 27.75 -1.74 2.04
N ASP A 224 26.63 -1.16 2.48
CA ASP A 224 25.93 -0.14 1.72
C ASP A 224 26.70 1.20 1.72
N TYR A 225 27.48 1.50 2.76
CA TYR A 225 28.38 2.66 2.82
C TYR A 225 29.62 2.47 1.92
N GLU A 226 30.27 1.30 1.97
CA GLU A 226 31.41 0.97 1.09
C GLU A 226 30.98 0.95 -0.39
N ALA A 227 29.75 0.50 -0.67
CA ALA A 227 29.18 0.49 -2.02
C ALA A 227 28.60 1.84 -2.49
N GLY A 228 28.54 2.87 -1.62
CA GLY A 228 28.00 4.19 -1.97
C GLY A 228 26.48 4.24 -2.21
N ARG A 229 25.73 3.22 -1.75
CA ARG A 229 24.26 3.17 -1.88
C ARG A 229 23.54 3.75 -0.66
N ALA A 230 24.24 3.89 0.46
CA ALA A 230 23.64 4.38 1.69
C ALA A 230 23.34 5.88 1.62
N VAL A 231 22.23 6.28 2.25
CA VAL A 231 21.97 7.67 2.59
C VAL A 231 22.86 8.05 3.78
N PRO A 232 23.69 9.10 3.68
CA PRO A 232 24.63 9.48 4.74
C PRO A 232 23.89 9.80 6.05
N ASN A 233 24.12 8.98 7.08
CA ASN A 233 23.70 9.29 8.45
C ASN A 233 24.92 9.82 9.24
N GLN A 234 24.78 11.00 9.83
CA GLN A 234 25.85 11.67 10.57
C GLN A 234 26.39 10.81 11.72
N GLN A 235 25.51 10.18 12.51
CA GLN A 235 25.91 9.38 13.65
C GLN A 235 26.73 8.15 13.26
N VAL A 236 26.39 7.54 12.11
CA VAL A 236 27.11 6.37 11.60
C VAL A 236 28.48 6.81 11.10
N LEU A 237 28.56 7.91 10.37
CA LEU A 237 29.84 8.47 9.89
C LEU A 237 30.76 8.87 11.05
N ASP A 238 30.24 9.50 12.11
CA ASP A 238 31.02 9.85 13.32
C ASP A 238 31.64 8.61 13.99
N LYS A 239 30.89 7.52 14.09
CA LYS A 239 31.37 6.25 14.65
C LYS A 239 32.47 5.64 13.77
N ILE A 240 32.29 5.67 12.45
CA ILE A 240 33.30 5.18 11.49
C ILE A 240 34.57 6.03 11.58
N GLU A 241 34.44 7.34 11.61
CA GLU A 241 35.56 8.30 11.72
C GLU A 241 36.40 8.02 12.99
N ARG A 242 35.76 7.74 14.12
CA ARG A 242 36.45 7.38 15.37
C ARG A 242 37.10 6.00 15.31
N ALA A 243 36.43 5.00 14.72
CA ALA A 243 36.94 3.63 14.62
C ALA A 243 38.11 3.51 13.63
N LEU A 244 38.03 4.16 12.48
CA LEU A 244 39.04 4.13 11.42
C LEU A 244 40.08 5.24 11.57
N GLY A 245 39.82 6.29 12.34
CA GLY A 245 40.78 7.39 12.55
C GLY A 245 41.05 8.21 11.29
N VAL A 246 40.12 8.19 10.33
CA VAL A 246 40.18 8.90 9.05
C VAL A 246 38.93 9.77 8.93
N ARG A 247 39.09 10.99 8.39
CA ARG A 247 37.99 11.93 8.20
C ARG A 247 37.21 11.59 6.92
N LEU A 248 35.89 11.44 7.03
CA LEU A 248 35.01 11.02 5.93
C LEU A 248 34.06 12.12 5.45
N ARG A 249 34.10 13.30 6.10
CA ARG A 249 33.24 14.45 5.81
C ARG A 249 34.03 15.75 5.66
N GLY A 250 33.46 16.69 4.92
CA GLY A 250 33.98 18.05 4.77
C GLY A 250 35.01 18.17 3.64
N LYS A 251 35.87 19.19 3.74
CA LYS A 251 36.84 19.54 2.69
C LYS A 251 38.08 18.64 2.69
N ASP A 252 38.44 18.08 3.84
CA ASP A 252 39.64 17.26 4.06
C ASP A 252 39.30 15.76 4.12
N ILE A 253 38.70 15.22 3.06
CA ILE A 253 38.32 13.81 2.98
C ILE A 253 39.59 12.95 2.86
N GLY A 254 39.74 11.94 3.72
CA GLY A 254 40.88 11.02 3.70
C GLY A 254 42.07 11.43 4.58
N SER A 255 42.03 12.60 5.20
CA SER A 255 43.06 13.02 6.17
C SER A 255 42.92 12.26 7.50
N PRO A 256 44.03 12.02 8.23
CA PRO A 256 43.98 11.42 9.56
C PRO A 256 43.18 12.31 10.51
N LEU A 257 42.34 11.70 11.35
CA LEU A 257 41.47 12.41 12.27
C LEU A 257 42.31 13.00 13.41
N THR A 258 42.69 14.28 13.30
CA THR A 258 43.37 14.99 14.38
C THR A 258 42.34 15.39 15.43
N PHE A 259 42.30 14.69 16.56
CA PHE A 259 41.57 15.18 17.72
C PHE A 259 42.31 16.42 18.23
N GLY A 260 41.74 17.61 18.03
CA GLY A 260 42.18 18.80 18.74
C GLY A 260 42.11 18.46 20.22
N LYS A 261 43.26 18.47 20.90
CA LYS A 261 43.32 18.26 22.36
C LYS A 261 42.34 19.26 22.98
N ASN A 262 41.24 18.76 23.54
CA ASN A 262 40.41 19.56 24.42
C ASN A 262 41.35 20.09 25.49
N LYS A 263 41.58 21.41 25.48
CA LYS A 263 42.23 22.12 26.56
C LYS A 263 41.26 21.99 27.74
N VAL A 264 41.46 20.97 28.56
CA VAL A 264 40.83 20.88 29.87
C VAL A 264 41.40 22.06 30.65
N SER A 265 40.57 23.10 30.80
CA SER A 265 40.75 24.17 31.77
C SER A 265 39.69 23.97 32.85
#